data_AF-A0A1T3DPT5-F1
#
_entry.id   AF-A0A1T3DPT5-F1
#
_cell.length_a   1.000
_cell.length_b   1.000
_cell.length_c   1.000
_cell.angle_alpha   90.00
_cell.angle_beta   90.00
_cell.angle_gamma   90.00
#
_symmetry.space_group_name_H-M   'P 1'
#
loop_
_entity.id
_entity.type
_entity.pdbx_description
1 polymer ?
#
loop_
_entity_poly.entity_id
_entity_poly.type
_entity_poly.pdbx_seq_one_letter_code
_entity_poly.pdbx_strand_id
1 'polypeptide(L)'
;MVIIIMGISAIIVFFIISFLFKKIIASNFKMHFKDKQAIISSKNINLVILYENIEKLEIRNNTDYSYLLFLEKNGKKTKIFVGMANLGLKTSTILTPADQLDIFFGKPDFEKKTYFKKSMEYILYTALPS
;
A
#
# COMPACT_ATOMS: atom_id res chain seq x y z
N MET A 1 -20.25 -38.42 -10.43
CA MET A 1 -19.41 -38.37 -9.21
C MET A 1 -17.95 -38.00 -9.51
N VAL A 2 -17.28 -38.72 -10.42
CA VAL A 2 -15.86 -38.47 -10.79
C VAL A 2 -15.61 -37.05 -11.33
N ILE A 3 -16.47 -36.54 -12.22
CA ILE A 3 -16.33 -35.19 -12.82
C ILE A 3 -16.43 -34.08 -11.76
N ILE A 4 -17.30 -34.27 -10.76
CA ILE A 4 -17.51 -33.30 -9.66
C ILE A 4 -16.28 -33.27 -8.75
N ILE A 5 -15.70 -34.44 -8.45
CA ILE A 5 -14.48 -34.56 -7.65
C ILE A 5 -13.28 -33.95 -8.37
N MET A 6 -13.17 -34.12 -9.69
CA MET A 6 -12.11 -33.50 -10.50
C MET A 6 -12.23 -31.97 -10.51
N GLY A 7 -13.45 -31.43 -10.62
CA GLY A 7 -13.71 -29.99 -10.54
C GLY A 7 -13.32 -29.40 -9.19
N ILE A 8 -13.71 -30.03 -8.09
CA ILE A 8 -13.35 -29.60 -6.73
C ILE A 8 -11.84 -29.65 -6.51
N SER A 9 -11.18 -30.71 -6.99
CA SER A 9 -9.74 -30.89 -6.88
C SER A 9 -8.97 -29.80 -7.64
N ALA A 10 -9.42 -29.44 -8.85
CA ALA A 10 -8.81 -28.38 -9.63
C ALA A 10 -8.91 -27.00 -8.95
N ILE A 11 -10.05 -26.72 -8.32
CA ILE A 11 -10.26 -25.46 -7.56
C ILE A 11 -9.31 -25.41 -6.37
N ILE A 12 -9.21 -26.50 -5.59
CA ILE A 12 -8.30 -26.57 -4.43
C ILE A 12 -6.84 -26.36 -4.86
N VAL A 13 -6.41 -27.04 -5.93
CA VAL A 13 -5.05 -26.92 -6.47
C VAL A 13 -4.78 -25.48 -6.94
N PHE A 14 -5.73 -24.84 -7.61
CA PHE A 14 -5.61 -23.43 -8.01
C PHE A 14 -5.40 -22.49 -6.81
N PHE A 15 -6.14 -22.69 -5.72
CA PHE A 15 -5.96 -21.90 -4.49
C PHE A 15 -4.60 -22.14 -3.85
N ILE A 16 -4.13 -23.39 -3.78
CA ILE A 16 -2.80 -23.73 -3.23
C ILE A 16 -1.69 -23.08 -4.05
N ILE A 17 -1.76 -23.19 -5.38
CA ILE A 17 -0.79 -22.60 -6.30
C ILE A 17 -0.80 -21.07 -6.17
N SER A 18 -1.97 -20.45 -6.17
CA SER A 18 -2.12 -19.00 -5.99
C SER A 18 -1.54 -18.53 -4.66
N PHE A 19 -1.71 -19.31 -3.59
CA PHE A 19 -1.16 -19.03 -2.27
C PHE A 19 0.38 -19.16 -2.24
N LEU A 20 0.93 -20.19 -2.89
CA LEU A 20 2.38 -20.38 -3.05
C LEU A 20 3.01 -19.23 -3.84
N PHE A 21 2.40 -18.83 -4.96
CA PHE A 21 2.86 -17.68 -5.74
C PHE A 21 2.80 -16.37 -4.94
N LYS A 22 1.73 -16.15 -4.17
CA LYS A 22 1.65 -15.00 -3.25
C LYS A 22 2.83 -14.99 -2.26
N LYS A 23 3.19 -16.14 -1.69
CA LYS A 23 4.28 -16.25 -0.70
C LYS A 23 5.68 -16.09 -1.31
N ILE A 24 5.88 -16.56 -2.53
CA ILE A 24 7.18 -16.49 -3.23
C ILE A 24 7.43 -15.10 -3.84
N ILE A 25 6.38 -14.46 -4.38
CA ILE A 25 6.48 -13.16 -5.05
C ILE A 25 6.37 -11.99 -4.05
N ALA A 26 5.79 -12.21 -2.86
CA ALA A 26 5.74 -11.22 -1.80
C ALA A 26 7.14 -10.93 -1.26
N SER A 27 7.81 -9.96 -1.86
CA SER A 27 9.01 -9.35 -1.30
C SER A 27 8.62 -8.53 -0.07
N ASN A 28 9.26 -8.81 1.06
CA ASN A 28 9.10 -8.01 2.26
C ASN A 28 9.81 -6.67 2.04
N PHE A 29 9.04 -5.61 1.79
CA PHE A 29 9.55 -4.25 1.70
C PHE A 29 9.66 -3.63 3.09
N LYS A 30 10.82 -3.04 3.39
CA LYS A 30 11.03 -2.18 4.55
C LYS A 30 10.99 -0.73 4.09
N MET A 31 10.18 0.08 4.73
CA MET A 31 10.08 1.51 4.47
C MET A 31 10.61 2.30 5.65
N HIS A 32 11.57 3.18 5.40
CA HIS A 32 12.15 4.08 6.39
C HIS A 32 11.89 5.52 5.96
N PHE A 33 11.10 6.24 6.76
CA PHE A 33 10.87 7.67 6.59
C PHE A 33 11.95 8.45 7.34
N LYS A 34 12.55 9.43 6.66
CA LYS A 34 13.55 10.36 7.17
C LYS A 34 13.10 11.78 6.81
N ASP A 35 13.68 12.79 7.43
CA ASP A 35 13.25 14.19 7.32
C ASP A 35 13.00 14.72 5.90
N LYS A 36 13.77 14.25 4.90
CA LYS A 36 13.67 14.72 3.50
C LYS A 36 13.33 13.63 2.49
N GLN A 37 13.24 12.37 2.93
CA GLN A 37 13.14 11.25 2.01
C GLN A 37 12.52 10.00 2.64
N ALA A 38 11.84 9.20 1.81
CA ALA A 38 11.46 7.84 2.12
C ALA A 38 12.40 6.85 1.40
N ILE A 39 12.95 5.91 2.15
CA ILE A 39 13.76 4.82 1.61
C ILE A 39 12.93 3.54 1.65
N ILE A 40 12.72 2.95 0.48
CA ILE A 40 11.99 1.69 0.29
C ILE A 40 13.01 0.64 -0.13
N SER A 41 13.24 -0.33 0.75
CA SER A 41 14.24 -1.37 0.54
C SER A 41 13.62 -2.76 0.58
N SER A 42 14.15 -3.66 -0.24
CA SER A 42 13.88 -5.09 -0.28
C SER A 42 15.18 -5.80 -0.70
N LYS A 43 15.18 -7.14 -0.72
CA LYS A 43 16.34 -7.95 -1.10
C LYS A 43 17.00 -7.50 -2.41
N ASN A 44 16.20 -7.03 -3.38
CA ASN A 44 16.65 -6.67 -4.72
C ASN A 44 16.30 -5.22 -5.13
N ILE A 45 15.69 -4.43 -4.25
CA ILE A 45 15.20 -3.09 -4.58
C ILE A 45 15.68 -2.12 -3.50
N ASN A 46 16.29 -1.01 -3.90
CA ASN A 46 16.56 0.11 -3.04
C ASN A 46 16.12 1.39 -3.75
N LEU A 47 14.96 1.91 -3.36
CA LEU A 47 14.34 3.08 -3.96
C LEU A 47 14.34 4.21 -2.94
N VAL A 48 14.80 5.38 -3.36
CA VAL A 48 14.76 6.61 -2.57
C VAL A 48 13.76 7.55 -3.22
N ILE A 49 12.84 8.08 -2.42
CA ILE A 49 11.86 9.08 -2.83
C ILE A 49 12.14 10.34 -2.01
N LEU A 50 12.56 11.41 -2.69
CA LEU A 50 12.80 12.71 -2.06
C LEU A 50 11.47 13.47 -1.95
N TYR A 51 11.20 14.06 -0.79
CA TYR A 51 9.92 14.74 -0.52
C TYR A 51 9.71 15.97 -1.40
N GLU A 52 10.78 16.68 -1.74
CA GLU A 52 10.76 17.83 -2.67
C GLU A 52 10.20 17.49 -4.06
N ASN A 53 10.33 16.23 -4.47
CA ASN A 53 9.88 15.73 -5.77
C ASN A 53 8.46 15.16 -5.72
N ILE A 54 7.88 15.02 -4.53
CA ILE A 54 6.53 14.49 -4.37
C ILE A 54 5.53 15.60 -4.69
N GLU A 55 4.60 15.31 -5.59
CA GLU A 55 3.41 16.12 -5.82
C GLU A 55 2.29 15.68 -4.87
N LYS A 56 2.13 14.36 -4.70
CA LYS A 56 1.03 13.80 -3.91
C LYS A 56 1.41 12.45 -3.33
N LEU A 57 1.12 12.25 -2.05
CA LEU A 57 1.06 10.93 -1.41
C LEU A 57 -0.40 10.56 -1.14
N GLU A 58 -0.81 9.41 -1.66
CA GLU A 58 -2.16 8.88 -1.48
C GLU A 58 -2.10 7.55 -0.73
N ILE A 59 -2.79 7.49 0.41
CA ILE A 59 -3.01 6.29 1.18
C ILE A 59 -4.43 5.83 0.93
N ARG A 60 -4.57 4.59 0.47
CA ARG A 60 -5.87 3.92 0.40
C ARG A 60 -5.89 2.82 1.42
N ASN A 61 -6.97 2.78 2.19
CA ASN A 61 -7.02 1.92 3.35
C ASN A 61 -8.45 1.42 3.55
N ASN A 62 -8.60 0.11 3.62
CA ASN A 62 -9.80 -0.52 4.14
C ASN A 62 -9.41 -1.81 4.88
N THR A 63 -10.40 -2.62 5.22
CA THR A 63 -10.22 -3.93 5.87
C THR A 63 -9.55 -4.97 4.97
N ASP A 64 -9.65 -4.79 3.64
CA ASP A 64 -9.28 -5.81 2.66
C ASP A 64 -7.91 -5.54 2.02
N TYR A 65 -7.54 -4.28 1.85
CA TYR A 65 -6.23 -3.92 1.33
C TYR A 65 -5.83 -2.51 1.74
N SER A 66 -4.52 -2.31 1.83
CA SER A 66 -3.98 -0.97 1.98
C SER A 66 -2.72 -0.78 1.13
N TYR A 67 -2.60 0.41 0.54
CA TYR A 67 -1.43 0.79 -0.22
C TYR A 67 -1.08 2.27 -0.03
N LEU A 68 0.20 2.56 -0.23
CA LEU A 68 0.77 3.90 -0.39
C LEU A 68 1.04 4.14 -1.88
N LEU A 69 0.66 5.30 -2.39
CA LEU A 69 0.95 5.74 -3.75
C LEU A 69 1.66 7.09 -3.70
N PHE A 70 2.93 7.08 -4.07
CA PHE A 70 3.73 8.29 -4.27
C PHE A 70 3.58 8.72 -5.73
N LEU A 71 3.12 9.95 -5.95
CA LEU A 71 3.13 10.63 -7.23
C LEU A 71 4.20 11.72 -7.17
N GLU A 72 5.19 11.61 -8.05
CA GLU A 72 6.25 12.60 -8.21
C GLU A 72 5.84 13.67 -9.24
N LYS A 73 6.39 14.89 -9.12
CA LYS A 73 6.14 16.03 -10.02
C LYS A 73 6.47 15.74 -11.50
N ASN A 74 7.34 14.77 -11.76
CA ASN A 74 7.68 14.28 -13.11
C ASN A 74 6.66 13.27 -13.67
N GLY A 75 5.56 13.00 -12.95
CA GLY A 75 4.53 12.03 -13.32
C GLY A 75 4.81 10.58 -12.92
N LYS A 76 6.00 10.27 -12.36
CA LYS A 76 6.35 8.93 -11.90
C LYS A 76 5.47 8.51 -10.72
N LYS A 77 4.98 7.27 -10.78
CA LYS A 77 4.09 6.68 -9.77
C LYS A 77 4.76 5.48 -9.12
N THR A 78 4.92 5.54 -7.81
CA THR A 78 5.40 4.40 -7.00
C THR A 78 4.28 3.91 -6.10
N LYS A 79 3.75 2.70 -6.38
CA LYS A 79 2.69 2.07 -5.59
C LYS A 79 3.26 0.95 -4.73
N ILE A 80 2.98 1.00 -3.43
CA ILE A 80 3.46 0.03 -2.45
C ILE A 80 2.27 -0.54 -1.70
N PHE A 81 2.07 -1.84 -1.82
CA PHE A 81 1.04 -2.56 -1.06
C PHE A 81 1.59 -2.86 0.33
N VAL A 82 0.90 -2.37 1.36
CA VAL A 82 1.34 -2.48 2.77
C VAL A 82 0.61 -3.61 3.49
N GLY A 83 -0.56 -4.00 3.00
CA GLY A 83 -1.25 -5.20 3.43
C GLY A 83 -2.30 -5.62 2.42
N MET A 84 -2.56 -6.93 2.37
CA MET A 84 -3.54 -7.57 1.51
C MET A 84 -4.32 -8.57 2.36
N ALA A 85 -5.63 -8.59 2.19
CA ALA A 85 -6.66 -9.19 3.04
C ALA A 85 -6.19 -10.40 3.85
N ASN A 86 -6.41 -10.31 5.16
CA ASN A 86 -6.76 -11.49 5.95
C ASN A 86 -8.18 -11.87 5.57
N LEU A 87 -8.40 -13.12 5.18
CA LEU A 87 -9.69 -13.70 4.77
C LEU A 87 -10.75 -13.61 5.90
N GLY A 88 -11.31 -12.42 6.16
CA GLY A 88 -12.43 -12.22 7.09
C GLY A 88 -12.11 -12.18 8.60
N LEU A 89 -10.85 -12.14 9.02
CA LEU A 89 -10.46 -12.24 10.44
C LEU A 89 -10.21 -10.90 11.17
N LYS A 90 -10.11 -9.77 10.46
CA LYS A 90 -9.85 -8.45 11.08
C LYS A 90 -11.02 -7.50 10.84
N THR A 91 -11.48 -6.88 11.92
CA THR A 91 -12.55 -5.86 11.95
C THR A 91 -12.03 -4.42 11.88
N SER A 92 -10.71 -4.22 11.90
CA SER A 92 -10.06 -2.91 11.83
C SER A 92 -9.38 -2.69 10.49
N THR A 93 -9.23 -1.43 10.07
CA THR A 93 -8.43 -1.06 8.90
C THR A 93 -6.98 -1.52 9.03
N ILE A 94 -6.34 -1.83 7.89
CA ILE A 94 -4.99 -2.41 7.84
C ILE A 94 -3.93 -1.42 8.31
N LEU A 95 -4.05 -0.16 7.88
CA LEU A 95 -3.28 0.95 8.41
C LEU A 95 -4.17 1.73 9.37
N THR A 96 -3.73 1.95 10.60
CA THR A 96 -4.36 2.96 11.44
C THR A 96 -3.99 4.35 10.90
N PRO A 97 -4.96 5.21 10.53
CA PRO A 97 -4.75 6.52 9.87
C PRO A 97 -3.92 7.57 10.63
N ALA A 98 -3.45 7.27 11.83
CA ALA A 98 -3.05 8.28 12.80
C ALA A 98 -1.54 8.54 12.79
N ASP A 99 -1.23 9.76 12.34
CA ASP A 99 -0.20 10.68 12.86
C ASP A 99 1.28 10.40 12.61
N GLN A 100 1.70 9.16 12.33
CA GLN A 100 3.15 8.90 12.15
C GLN A 100 3.72 9.50 10.85
N LEU A 101 2.91 9.65 9.81
CA LEU A 101 3.32 10.28 8.56
C LEU A 101 3.12 11.79 8.55
N ASP A 102 2.29 12.33 9.45
CA ASP A 102 2.06 13.76 9.58
C ASP A 102 3.34 14.50 10.00
N ILE A 103 4.28 13.81 10.67
CA ILE A 103 5.60 14.37 11.02
C ILE A 103 6.43 14.64 9.76
N PHE A 104 6.23 13.85 8.69
CA PHE A 104 7.01 13.94 7.45
C PHE A 104 6.26 14.67 6.32
N PHE A 105 4.93 14.58 6.31
CA PHE A 105 4.03 15.11 5.28
C PHE A 105 2.98 16.07 5.85
N GLY A 106 3.23 16.64 7.01
CA GLY A 106 2.40 17.69 7.59
C GLY A 106 2.68 19.06 7.00
N LYS A 107 1.98 20.06 7.51
CA LYS A 107 2.32 21.46 7.25
C LYS A 107 3.74 21.74 7.76
N PRO A 108 4.54 22.56 7.06
CA PRO A 108 4.13 23.52 6.03
C PRO A 108 4.11 23.00 4.60
N ASP A 109 4.80 21.91 4.27
CA ASP A 109 5.09 21.57 2.87
C ASP A 109 3.95 20.83 2.16
N PHE A 110 3.07 20.19 2.93
CA PHE A 110 1.97 19.38 2.42
C PHE A 110 0.62 19.71 3.09
N GLU A 111 -0.44 19.68 2.30
CA GLU A 111 -1.82 19.74 2.77
C GLU A 111 -2.39 18.33 2.93
N LYS A 112 -2.84 17.99 4.14
CA LYS A 112 -3.52 16.72 4.44
C LYS A 112 -5.04 16.84 4.23
N LYS A 113 -5.62 15.90 3.49
CA LYS A 113 -7.08 15.71 3.35
C LYS A 113 -7.45 14.25 3.57
N THR A 114 -8.44 14.01 4.42
CA THR A 114 -8.98 12.67 4.67
C THR A 114 -10.44 12.61 4.22
N TYR A 115 -10.83 11.58 3.47
CA TYR A 115 -12.21 11.36 3.08
C TYR A 115 -12.53 9.87 2.88
N PHE A 116 -13.82 9.54 2.93
CA PHE A 116 -14.31 8.19 2.67
C PHE A 116 -15.03 8.11 1.33
N LYS A 117 -14.74 7.06 0.55
CA LYS A 117 -15.40 6.79 -0.73
C LYS A 117 -15.50 5.28 -0.97
N LYS A 118 -16.71 4.77 -1.25
CA LYS A 118 -16.97 3.34 -1.54
C LYS A 118 -16.34 2.39 -0.50
N SER A 119 -16.60 2.62 0.79
CA SER A 119 -16.08 1.81 1.91
C SER A 119 -14.54 1.78 2.01
N MET A 120 -13.89 2.80 1.46
CA MET A 120 -12.45 2.99 1.51
C MET A 120 -12.13 4.35 2.08
N GLU A 121 -11.19 4.35 3.01
CA GLU A 121 -10.58 5.55 3.55
C GLU A 121 -9.45 6.01 2.64
N TYR A 122 -9.44 7.30 2.36
CA TYR A 122 -8.41 7.98 1.59
C TYR A 122 -7.75 9.02 2.48
N ILE A 123 -6.43 8.97 2.57
CA ILE A 123 -5.62 10.03 3.18
C ILE A 123 -4.72 10.57 2.08
N LEU A 124 -4.83 11.85 1.80
CA LEU A 124 -4.06 12.55 0.78
C LEU A 124 -3.16 13.57 1.42
N TYR A 125 -1.87 13.54 1.10
CA TYR A 125 -0.94 14.64 1.32
C TYR A 125 -0.59 15.21 -0.04
N THR A 126 -0.91 16.49 -0.27
CA THR A 126 -0.63 17.17 -1.54
C THR A 126 0.40 18.25 -1.28
N ALA A 127 1.49 18.29 -2.06
CA ALA A 127 2.49 19.34 -1.92
C ALA A 127 1.83 20.69 -2.18
N LEU A 128 2.11 21.67 -1.32
CA LEU A 128 1.67 23.03 -1.58
C LEU A 128 2.42 23.59 -2.81
N PRO A 129 1.78 24.48 -3.59
CA PRO A 129 2.51 25.23 -4.61
C PRO A 129 3.59 26.06 -3.91
N SER A 130 4.85 25.74 -4.21
CA SER A 130 6.03 26.52 -3.84
C SER A 130 6.14 27.79 -4.66
#